data_AF-A0A644ZUF4-F1
#
_entry.id   AF-A0A644ZUF4-F1
#
_cell.length_a   1.000
_cell.length_b   1.000
_cell.length_c   1.000
_cell.angle_alpha   90.00
_cell.angle_beta   90.00
_cell.angle_gamma   90.00
#
_symmetry.space_group_name_H-M   'P 1'
#
loop_
_entity.id
_entity.type
_entity.pdbx_description
1 polymer ?
#
loop_
_entity_poly.entity_id
_entity_poly.type
_entity_poly.pdbx_seq_one_letter_code
_entity_poly.pdbx_strand_id
1 'polypeptide(L)'
;MENRAIKVIIEKDKPCVCGSGIDFENCCMKKNHRYEGLLKEDGTYGIYDETEFVTAAKSLLSFIDLRVEKENLKLTFDSSSKKLNKLYDKLGNTLKPIHKASSCREGCSHCCHLLVLTSKLEYEIIKNFIEVNFSNEDKEKLNTKINDIKDILKVLEHKDESFTSDSYNIYNKEDIPCAFLGDNNHCTIYSVRPFICRKYLVLNDPIVCEDHSKKTTQYYAKYLTTVKNAIGKLNKLTYDNLAYNHLLSWFLEE
;
A
#
# COMPACT_ATOMS: atom_id res chain seq x y z
N MET A 1 -15.91 4.06 3.89
CA MET A 1 -16.10 5.51 3.67
C MET A 1 -15.23 5.89 2.50
N GLU A 2 -15.80 6.44 1.42
CA GLU A 2 -14.98 7.01 0.32
C GLU A 2 -14.55 8.42 0.73
N ASN A 3 -13.28 8.77 0.50
CA ASN A 3 -12.85 10.15 0.69
C ASN A 3 -13.59 11.05 -0.30
N ARG A 4 -14.31 12.07 0.20
CA ARG A 4 -14.96 13.06 -0.66
C ARG A 4 -13.91 14.06 -1.14
N ALA A 5 -13.59 13.97 -2.43
CA ALA A 5 -12.76 14.97 -3.08
C ALA A 5 -13.61 16.19 -3.48
N ILE A 6 -13.03 17.38 -3.36
CA ILE A 6 -13.64 18.62 -3.84
C ILE A 6 -12.80 19.22 -4.96
N LYS A 7 -13.46 19.86 -5.94
CA LYS A 7 -12.74 20.65 -6.94
C LYS A 7 -12.08 21.84 -6.28
N VAL A 8 -10.81 22.06 -6.58
CA VAL A 8 -10.05 23.20 -6.08
C VAL A 8 -9.71 24.13 -7.24
N ILE A 9 -9.93 25.42 -7.04
CA ILE A 9 -9.49 26.46 -7.98
C ILE A 9 -8.16 26.98 -7.47
N ILE A 10 -7.12 26.89 -8.32
CA ILE A 10 -5.80 27.46 -8.04
C ILE A 10 -5.73 28.84 -8.69
N GLU A 11 -5.42 29.86 -7.90
CA GLU A 11 -5.22 31.23 -8.36
C GLU A 11 -4.03 31.30 -9.34
N LYS A 12 -4.18 32.10 -10.41
CA LYS A 12 -3.27 32.12 -11.56
C LYS A 12 -1.85 32.56 -11.21
N ASP A 13 -1.76 33.59 -10.38
CA ASP A 13 -0.56 34.29 -9.93
C ASP A 13 0.12 33.64 -8.72
N LYS A 14 -0.41 32.52 -8.23
CA LYS A 14 0.20 31.77 -7.13
C LYS A 14 1.22 30.75 -7.64
N PRO A 15 2.25 30.43 -6.83
CA PRO A 15 3.16 29.33 -7.13
C PRO A 15 2.40 28.05 -7.44
N CYS A 16 2.83 27.36 -8.50
CA CYS A 16 2.15 26.16 -8.94
C CYS A 16 2.28 25.02 -7.92
N VAL A 17 1.14 24.42 -7.55
CA VAL A 17 1.04 23.30 -6.60
C VAL A 17 1.80 22.03 -7.02
N CYS A 18 2.25 21.93 -8.28
CA CYS A 18 3.09 20.81 -8.71
C CYS A 18 4.55 20.92 -8.20
N GLY A 19 4.93 22.06 -7.62
CA GLY A 19 6.28 22.31 -7.08
C GLY A 19 7.30 22.79 -8.11
N SER A 20 6.86 23.30 -9.27
CA SER A 20 7.75 23.76 -10.35
C SER A 20 8.50 25.06 -10.04
N GLY A 21 8.11 25.79 -9.00
CA GLY A 21 8.71 27.08 -8.64
C GLY A 21 8.29 28.26 -9.53
N ILE A 22 7.32 28.07 -10.45
CA ILE A 22 6.73 29.13 -11.28
C ILE A 22 5.22 29.21 -11.06
N ASP A 23 4.60 30.31 -11.51
CA ASP A 23 3.17 30.56 -11.31
C ASP A 23 2.27 29.54 -12.02
N PHE A 24 1.11 29.28 -11.43
CA PHE A 24 0.15 28.29 -11.91
C PHE A 24 -0.26 28.52 -13.37
N GLU A 25 -0.51 29.78 -13.75
CA GLU A 25 -0.89 30.16 -15.11
C GLU A 25 0.17 29.80 -16.16
N ASN A 26 1.44 29.85 -15.77
CA ASN A 26 2.58 29.60 -16.64
C ASN A 26 3.03 28.13 -16.60
N CYS A 27 2.42 27.32 -15.74
CA CYS A 27 2.76 25.92 -15.52
C CYS A 27 1.59 24.99 -15.85
N CYS A 28 0.94 24.46 -14.82
CA CYS A 28 -0.08 23.42 -14.95
C CYS A 28 -1.37 23.90 -15.60
N MET A 29 -1.66 25.21 -15.58
CA MET A 29 -2.78 25.77 -16.36
C MET A 29 -2.56 25.57 -17.87
N LYS A 30 -1.35 25.82 -18.40
CA LYS A 30 -1.00 25.59 -19.82
C LYS A 30 -1.08 24.10 -20.21
N LYS A 31 -0.87 23.21 -19.24
CA LYS A 31 -0.99 21.76 -19.43
C LYS A 31 -2.44 21.26 -19.33
N ASN A 32 -3.41 22.12 -19.03
CA ASN A 32 -4.80 21.75 -18.72
C ASN A 32 -4.91 20.73 -17.57
N HIS A 33 -3.99 20.81 -16.60
CA HIS A 33 -4.07 19.98 -15.40
C HIS A 33 -5.15 20.53 -14.46
N ARG A 34 -5.91 19.62 -13.84
CA ARG A 34 -6.94 19.92 -12.87
C ARG A 34 -6.54 19.37 -11.51
N TYR A 35 -6.99 20.03 -10.46
CA TYR A 35 -6.62 19.72 -9.08
C TYR A 35 -7.87 19.52 -8.22
N GLU A 36 -7.77 18.56 -7.32
CA GLU A 36 -8.80 18.29 -6.32
C GLU A 36 -8.18 18.27 -4.92
N GLY A 37 -9.01 18.53 -3.92
CA GLY A 37 -8.64 18.54 -2.51
C GLY A 37 -9.22 17.33 -1.81
N LEU A 38 -8.36 16.60 -1.09
CA LEU A 38 -8.76 15.57 -0.14
C LEU A 38 -8.88 16.18 1.24
N LEU A 39 -10.08 16.16 1.83
CA LEU A 39 -10.32 16.69 3.17
C LEU A 39 -9.49 15.90 4.20
N LYS A 40 -8.72 16.64 5.00
CA LYS A 40 -7.98 16.15 6.17
C LYS A 40 -8.82 16.34 7.44
N GLU A 41 -8.43 15.66 8.52
CA GLU A 41 -9.15 15.75 9.80
C GLU A 41 -9.08 17.13 10.46
N ASP A 42 -8.00 17.88 10.23
CA ASP A 42 -7.81 19.26 10.70
C ASP A 42 -8.65 20.29 9.93
N GLY A 43 -9.47 19.85 8.96
CA GLY A 43 -10.29 20.70 8.11
C GLY A 43 -9.55 21.28 6.89
N THR A 44 -8.25 20.99 6.74
CA THR A 44 -7.47 21.41 5.57
C THR A 44 -7.63 20.42 4.41
N TYR A 45 -7.07 20.76 3.24
CA TYR A 45 -7.11 19.90 2.07
C TYR A 45 -5.71 19.51 1.61
N GLY A 46 -5.49 18.21 1.40
CA GLY A 46 -4.38 17.72 0.59
C GLY A 46 -4.70 17.90 -0.88
N ILE A 47 -3.99 18.78 -1.58
CA ILE A 47 -4.23 19.05 -3.01
C ILE A 47 -3.46 18.02 -3.85
N TYR A 48 -4.16 17.35 -4.77
CA TYR A 48 -3.55 16.39 -5.70
C TYR A 48 -3.91 16.70 -7.16
N ASP A 49 -3.05 16.26 -8.08
CA ASP A 49 -3.27 16.39 -9.52
C ASP A 49 -4.28 15.35 -10.00
N GLU A 50 -5.52 15.78 -10.23
CA GLU A 50 -6.63 14.95 -10.69
C GLU A 50 -6.37 14.42 -12.10
N THR A 51 -5.76 15.23 -12.97
CA THR A 51 -5.48 14.85 -14.35
C THR A 51 -4.47 13.70 -14.41
N GLU A 52 -3.37 13.79 -13.65
CA GLU A 52 -2.40 12.69 -13.54
C GLU A 52 -3.04 11.44 -12.92
N PHE A 53 -3.80 11.61 -11.83
CA PHE A 53 -4.48 10.50 -11.15
C PHE A 53 -5.44 9.74 -12.08
N VAL A 54 -6.35 10.45 -12.76
CA VAL A 54 -7.34 9.84 -13.65
C VAL A 54 -6.66 9.11 -14.81
N THR A 55 -5.59 9.69 -15.36
CA THR A 55 -4.83 9.07 -16.47
C THR A 55 -4.18 7.76 -16.01
N ALA A 56 -3.51 7.77 -14.85
CA ALA A 56 -2.90 6.57 -14.28
C ALA A 56 -3.96 5.52 -13.90
N ALA A 57 -5.07 5.93 -13.29
CA ALA A 57 -6.18 5.05 -12.91
C ALA A 57 -6.80 4.36 -14.13
N LYS A 58 -7.01 5.06 -15.25
CA LYS A 58 -7.46 4.44 -16.52
C LYS A 58 -6.48 3.38 -17.01
N SER A 59 -5.18 3.66 -16.97
CA SER A 59 -4.13 2.73 -17.36
C SER A 59 -4.05 1.48 -16.46
N LEU A 60 -4.31 1.65 -15.17
CA LEU A 60 -4.41 0.58 -14.18
C LEU A 60 -5.63 -0.31 -14.43
N LEU A 61 -6.81 0.28 -14.53
CA LEU A 61 -8.07 -0.45 -14.73
C LEU A 61 -8.09 -1.18 -16.08
N SER A 62 -7.58 -0.55 -17.14
CA SER A 62 -7.43 -1.21 -18.45
C SER A 62 -6.49 -2.42 -18.39
N PHE A 63 -5.41 -2.35 -17.61
CA PHE A 63 -4.53 -3.50 -17.42
C PHE A 63 -5.23 -4.64 -16.69
N ILE A 64 -5.97 -4.33 -15.62
CA ILE A 64 -6.75 -5.33 -14.88
C ILE A 64 -7.73 -6.04 -15.82
N ASP A 65 -8.55 -5.27 -16.55
CA ASP A 65 -9.53 -5.83 -17.49
C ASP A 65 -8.87 -6.72 -18.56
N LEU A 66 -7.85 -6.20 -19.25
CA LEU A 66 -7.28 -6.87 -20.41
C LEU A 66 -6.30 -8.00 -20.08
N ARG A 67 -5.63 -7.95 -18.92
CA ARG A 67 -4.50 -8.84 -18.60
C ARG A 67 -4.71 -9.71 -17.37
N VAL A 68 -5.71 -9.40 -16.53
CA VAL A 68 -6.05 -10.18 -15.34
C VAL A 68 -7.46 -10.77 -15.49
N GLU A 69 -8.47 -9.94 -15.78
CA GLU A 69 -9.85 -10.42 -15.78
C GLU A 69 -10.19 -11.35 -16.94
N LYS A 70 -9.57 -11.15 -18.11
CA LYS A 70 -9.73 -12.06 -19.25
C LYS A 70 -8.95 -13.38 -19.11
N GLU A 71 -8.11 -13.51 -18.09
CA GLU A 71 -7.36 -14.73 -17.84
C GLU A 71 -8.24 -15.78 -17.15
N ASN A 72 -8.33 -16.95 -17.77
CA ASN A 72 -9.12 -18.09 -17.27
C ASN A 72 -8.29 -19.38 -17.16
N LEU A 73 -7.02 -19.35 -17.57
CA LEU A 73 -6.13 -20.50 -17.52
C LEU A 73 -5.26 -20.43 -16.26
N LYS A 74 -4.92 -21.61 -15.74
CA LYS A 74 -3.94 -21.74 -14.66
C LYS A 74 -2.61 -21.10 -15.09
N LEU A 75 -2.04 -20.29 -14.21
CA LEU A 75 -0.79 -19.57 -14.43
C LEU A 75 0.33 -20.21 -13.61
N THR A 76 1.54 -20.18 -14.17
CA THR A 76 2.75 -20.44 -13.38
C THR A 76 3.02 -19.28 -12.44
N PHE A 77 3.77 -19.54 -11.37
CA PHE A 77 4.24 -18.50 -10.44
C PHE A 77 4.92 -17.34 -11.19
N ASP A 78 5.82 -17.62 -12.12
CA ASP A 78 6.55 -16.58 -12.88
C ASP A 78 5.61 -15.66 -13.69
N SER A 79 4.57 -16.24 -14.29
CA SER A 79 3.59 -15.48 -15.07
C SER A 79 2.76 -14.57 -14.16
N SER A 80 2.26 -15.12 -13.06
CA SER A 80 1.49 -14.37 -12.06
C SER A 80 2.31 -13.31 -11.36
N SER A 81 3.57 -13.60 -11.02
CA SER A 81 4.51 -12.66 -10.42
C SER A 81 4.79 -11.47 -11.34
N LYS A 82 5.04 -11.71 -12.64
CA LYS A 82 5.18 -10.63 -13.63
C LYS A 82 3.92 -9.76 -13.74
N LYS A 83 2.73 -10.38 -13.77
CA LYS A 83 1.45 -9.65 -13.82
C LYS A 83 1.23 -8.83 -12.55
N LEU A 84 1.53 -9.39 -11.37
CA LEU A 84 1.37 -8.72 -10.08
C LEU A 84 2.35 -7.54 -9.92
N ASN A 85 3.62 -7.72 -10.28
CA ASN A 85 4.58 -6.61 -10.30
C ASN A 85 4.12 -5.49 -11.23
N LYS A 86 3.61 -5.82 -12.42
CA LYS A 86 3.07 -4.80 -13.34
C LYS A 86 1.81 -4.11 -12.80
N LEU A 87 0.97 -4.85 -12.09
CA LEU A 87 -0.18 -4.30 -11.37
C LEU A 87 0.27 -3.29 -10.30
N TYR A 88 1.32 -3.63 -9.53
CA TYR A 88 1.88 -2.75 -8.51
C TYR A 88 2.61 -1.52 -9.06
N ASP A 89 3.31 -1.63 -10.18
CA ASP A 89 3.86 -0.45 -10.87
C ASP A 89 2.75 0.55 -11.24
N LYS A 90 1.65 0.03 -11.80
CA LYS A 90 0.49 0.83 -12.19
C LYS A 90 -0.22 1.41 -10.98
N LEU A 91 -0.39 0.64 -9.91
CA LEU A 91 -0.94 1.12 -8.64
C LEU A 91 -0.07 2.24 -8.06
N GLY A 92 1.26 2.07 -8.05
CA GLY A 92 2.19 3.09 -7.57
C GLY A 92 2.09 4.40 -8.34
N ASN A 93 1.98 4.33 -9.67
CA ASN A 93 1.73 5.51 -10.50
C ASN A 93 0.39 6.18 -10.20
N THR A 94 -0.67 5.40 -9.98
CA THR A 94 -1.99 5.93 -9.60
C THR A 94 -1.98 6.58 -8.22
N LEU A 95 -1.25 6.01 -7.26
CA LEU A 95 -1.16 6.56 -5.90
C LEU A 95 -0.18 7.73 -5.79
N LYS A 96 0.71 7.97 -6.76
CA LYS A 96 1.73 9.03 -6.68
C LYS A 96 1.14 10.44 -6.45
N PRO A 97 0.08 10.89 -7.15
CA PRO A 97 -0.55 12.18 -6.84
C PRO A 97 -1.16 12.21 -5.43
N ILE A 98 -1.76 11.10 -5.00
CA ILE A 98 -2.38 10.97 -3.68
C ILE A 98 -1.33 11.02 -2.56
N HIS A 99 -0.18 10.39 -2.76
CA HIS A 99 0.93 10.43 -1.81
C HIS A 99 1.48 11.85 -1.61
N LYS A 100 1.49 12.69 -2.66
CA LYS A 100 1.88 14.10 -2.51
C LYS A 100 0.89 14.91 -1.65
N ALA A 101 -0.36 14.46 -1.58
CA ALA A 101 -1.43 15.07 -0.79
C ALA A 101 -1.59 14.44 0.60
N SER A 102 -0.92 13.31 0.86
CA SER A 102 -0.98 12.61 2.15
C SER A 102 0.08 13.13 3.12
N SER A 103 0.01 12.66 4.37
CA SER A 103 0.99 13.01 5.41
C SER A 103 2.19 12.05 5.46
N CYS A 104 2.23 11.10 4.53
CA CYS A 104 3.28 10.09 4.45
C CYS A 104 4.58 10.69 3.93
N ARG A 105 5.69 10.38 4.60
CA ARG A 105 7.04 10.82 4.24
C ARG A 105 8.03 9.67 4.42
N GLU A 106 9.16 9.77 3.74
CA GLU A 106 10.29 8.87 3.97
C GLU A 106 10.72 8.92 5.45
N GLY A 107 11.14 7.77 5.99
CA GLY A 107 11.45 7.61 7.42
C GLY A 107 10.25 7.51 8.37
N CYS A 108 9.00 7.59 7.88
CA CYS A 108 7.81 7.30 8.71
C CYS A 108 7.55 5.79 8.78
N SER A 109 7.42 5.24 9.99
CA SER A 109 7.24 3.80 10.26
C SER A 109 5.85 3.41 10.77
N HIS A 110 4.87 4.33 10.84
CA HIS A 110 3.53 4.01 11.38
C HIS A 110 2.86 2.82 10.68
N CYS A 111 3.01 2.70 9.36
CA CYS A 111 2.45 1.57 8.62
C CYS A 111 3.14 0.22 8.89
N CYS A 112 4.34 0.24 9.48
CA CYS A 112 5.06 -0.94 9.91
C CYS A 112 4.54 -1.51 11.24
N HIS A 113 3.60 -0.84 11.91
CA HIS A 113 2.97 -1.31 13.16
C HIS A 113 1.52 -1.75 12.92
N LEU A 114 1.16 -2.04 11.68
CA LEU A 114 -0.17 -2.50 11.29
C LEU A 114 -0.20 -4.00 11.03
N LEU A 115 -1.35 -4.61 11.25
CA LEU A 115 -1.62 -5.96 10.76
C LEU A 115 -1.68 -5.99 9.22
N VAL A 116 -0.76 -6.75 8.61
CA VAL A 116 -0.62 -6.84 7.15
C VAL A 116 -1.16 -8.18 6.66
N LEU A 117 -2.39 -8.18 6.14
CA LEU A 117 -2.94 -9.36 5.47
C LEU A 117 -2.35 -9.49 4.06
N THR A 118 -1.85 -10.68 3.71
CA THR A 118 -1.08 -10.90 2.48
C THR A 118 -1.50 -12.20 1.81
N SER A 119 -1.67 -12.19 0.49
CA SER A 119 -1.95 -13.40 -0.29
C SER A 119 -0.70 -14.29 -0.39
N LYS A 120 -0.90 -15.59 -0.68
CA LYS A 120 0.22 -16.51 -0.93
C LYS A 120 1.11 -16.03 -2.08
N LEU A 121 0.54 -15.52 -3.17
CA LEU A 121 1.30 -15.02 -4.32
C LEU A 121 2.20 -13.84 -3.94
N GLU A 122 1.71 -12.89 -3.14
CA GLU A 122 2.53 -11.78 -2.64
C GLU A 122 3.64 -12.27 -1.71
N TYR A 123 3.33 -13.21 -0.81
CA TYR A 123 4.32 -13.82 0.08
C TYR A 123 5.46 -14.48 -0.71
N GLU A 124 5.15 -15.29 -1.73
CA GLU A 124 6.17 -15.99 -2.52
C GLU A 124 7.07 -15.02 -3.30
N ILE A 125 6.55 -13.86 -3.73
CA ILE A 125 7.37 -12.78 -4.29
C ILE A 125 8.31 -12.18 -3.24
N ILE A 126 7.81 -11.92 -2.04
CA ILE A 126 8.61 -11.38 -0.93
C ILE A 126 9.69 -12.38 -0.51
N LYS A 127 9.34 -13.66 -0.39
CA LYS A 127 10.27 -14.76 -0.11
C LYS A 127 11.39 -14.82 -1.15
N ASN A 128 11.05 -14.82 -2.43
CA ASN A 128 12.07 -14.82 -3.50
C ASN A 128 12.96 -13.56 -3.46
N PHE A 129 12.39 -12.40 -3.13
CA PHE A 129 13.17 -11.18 -2.96
C PHE A 129 14.19 -11.32 -1.81
N ILE A 130 13.77 -11.85 -0.66
CA ILE A 130 14.64 -12.12 0.49
C ILE A 130 15.75 -13.09 0.08
N GLU A 131 15.41 -14.19 -0.59
CA GLU A 131 16.40 -15.20 -0.98
C GLU A 131 17.52 -14.63 -1.85
N VAL A 132 17.17 -13.73 -2.77
CA VAL A 132 18.10 -13.13 -3.74
C VAL A 132 18.87 -11.94 -3.16
N ASN A 133 18.25 -11.13 -2.29
CA ASN A 133 18.79 -9.81 -1.93
C ASN A 133 19.31 -9.72 -0.48
N PHE A 134 18.91 -10.62 0.42
CA PHE A 134 19.33 -10.55 1.82
C PHE A 134 20.62 -11.36 2.03
N SER A 135 21.55 -10.81 2.81
CA SER A 135 22.69 -11.57 3.31
C SER A 135 22.23 -12.65 4.30
N ASN A 136 23.09 -13.63 4.58
CA ASN A 136 22.78 -14.63 5.62
C ASN A 136 22.53 -13.97 6.99
N GLU A 137 23.27 -12.91 7.31
CA GLU A 137 23.09 -12.13 8.54
C GLU A 137 21.72 -11.44 8.57
N ASP A 138 21.27 -10.85 7.46
CA ASP A 138 19.95 -10.20 7.37
C ASP A 138 18.81 -11.22 7.47
N LYS A 139 18.98 -12.42 6.88
CA LYS A 139 18.02 -13.52 7.02
C LYS A 139 17.94 -14.00 8.47
N GLU A 140 19.08 -14.12 9.16
CA GLU A 140 19.11 -14.48 10.58
C GLU A 140 18.41 -13.42 11.45
N LYS A 141 18.71 -12.13 11.26
CA LYS A 141 18.03 -11.03 11.96
C LYS A 141 16.52 -11.05 11.72
N LEU A 142 16.08 -11.27 10.48
CA LEU A 142 14.66 -11.40 10.15
C LEU A 142 14.03 -12.58 10.90
N ASN A 143 14.68 -13.74 10.90
CA ASN A 143 14.18 -14.93 11.60
C ASN A 143 14.10 -14.70 13.11
N THR A 144 15.09 -14.04 13.73
CA THR A 144 15.03 -13.65 15.14
C THR A 144 13.82 -12.77 15.42
N LYS A 145 13.63 -11.69 14.66
CA LYS A 145 12.48 -10.77 14.82
C LYS A 145 11.14 -11.48 14.69
N ILE A 146 11.01 -12.44 13.78
CA ILE A 146 9.78 -13.23 13.61
C ILE A 146 9.58 -14.21 14.76
N ASN A 147 10.66 -14.88 15.20
CA ASN A 147 10.61 -15.82 16.32
C ASN A 147 10.25 -15.16 17.65
N ASP A 148 10.68 -13.91 17.88
CA ASP A 148 10.36 -13.15 19.08
C ASP A 148 8.85 -12.89 19.25
N ILE A 149 8.10 -12.85 18.14
CA ILE A 149 6.65 -12.57 18.13
C ILE A 149 5.82 -13.78 17.70
N LYS A 150 6.42 -14.96 17.57
CA LYS A 150 5.78 -16.16 17.00
C LYS A 150 4.48 -16.57 17.71
N ASP A 151 4.44 -16.45 19.03
CA ASP A 151 3.29 -16.89 19.83
C ASP A 151 2.11 -15.95 19.62
N ILE A 152 2.37 -14.67 19.37
CA ILE A 152 1.36 -13.69 18.96
C ILE A 152 0.88 -13.99 17.54
N LEU A 153 1.80 -14.25 16.60
CA LEU A 153 1.46 -14.56 15.22
C LEU A 153 0.57 -15.81 15.06
N LYS A 154 0.70 -16.79 15.97
CA LYS A 154 -0.12 -18.02 16.00
C LYS A 154 -1.57 -17.82 16.42
N VAL A 155 -1.86 -16.76 17.19
CA VAL A 155 -3.21 -16.47 17.69
C VAL A 155 -3.93 -15.39 16.87
N LEU A 156 -3.29 -14.86 15.83
CA LEU A 156 -3.92 -13.90 14.93
C LEU A 156 -4.94 -14.61 14.04
N GLU A 157 -6.17 -14.14 14.10
CA GLU A 157 -7.29 -14.67 13.33
C GLU A 157 -7.81 -13.61 12.35
N HIS A 158 -8.23 -14.08 11.17
CA HIS A 158 -8.94 -13.25 10.22
C HIS A 158 -10.16 -13.99 9.68
N LYS A 159 -11.19 -13.21 9.32
CA LYS A 159 -12.42 -13.69 8.70
C LYS A 159 -12.77 -12.77 7.54
N ASP A 160 -13.21 -13.35 6.42
CA ASP A 160 -13.65 -12.58 5.24
C ASP A 160 -12.62 -11.52 4.79
N GLU A 161 -11.33 -11.89 4.80
CA GLU A 161 -10.19 -11.02 4.43
C GLU A 161 -9.98 -9.81 5.36
N SER A 162 -10.42 -9.88 6.61
CA SER A 162 -10.14 -8.89 7.66
C SER A 162 -9.80 -9.55 8.99
N PHE A 163 -8.82 -9.01 9.72
CA PHE A 163 -8.51 -9.46 11.07
C PHE A 163 -9.69 -9.25 12.03
N THR A 164 -9.81 -10.13 13.03
CA THR A 164 -10.78 -10.00 14.11
C THR A 164 -10.44 -8.80 15.01
N SER A 165 -11.43 -8.25 15.73
CA SER A 165 -11.20 -7.19 16.70
C SER A 165 -10.17 -7.59 17.76
N ASP A 166 -10.18 -8.85 18.19
CA ASP A 166 -9.22 -9.37 19.16
C ASP A 166 -7.79 -9.37 18.61
N SER A 167 -7.61 -9.77 17.35
CA SER A 167 -6.30 -9.70 16.68
C SER A 167 -5.78 -8.26 16.60
N TYR A 168 -6.65 -7.29 16.25
CA TYR A 168 -6.27 -5.88 16.27
C TYR A 168 -5.89 -5.40 17.68
N ASN A 169 -6.64 -5.80 18.71
CA ASN A 169 -6.37 -5.40 20.09
C ASN A 169 -5.03 -5.96 20.58
N ILE A 170 -4.72 -7.22 20.28
CA ILE A 170 -3.45 -7.86 20.63
C ILE A 170 -2.29 -7.10 19.96
N TYR A 171 -2.37 -6.90 18.65
CA TYR A 171 -1.28 -6.29 17.89
C TYR A 171 -1.03 -4.83 18.29
N ASN A 172 -2.10 -4.05 18.50
CA ASN A 172 -1.99 -2.64 18.91
C ASN A 172 -1.48 -2.49 20.34
N LYS A 173 -1.88 -3.38 21.26
CA LYS A 173 -1.47 -3.31 22.67
C LYS A 173 0.02 -3.56 22.84
N GLU A 174 0.56 -4.52 22.08
CA GLU A 174 1.96 -4.92 22.16
C GLU A 174 2.89 -4.05 21.29
N ASP A 175 2.33 -3.07 20.54
CA ASP A 175 3.03 -2.15 19.63
C ASP A 175 4.09 -2.83 18.76
N ILE A 176 3.72 -3.97 18.17
CA ILE A 176 4.68 -4.87 17.51
C ILE A 176 5.11 -4.26 16.17
N PRO A 177 6.41 -3.96 15.97
CA PRO A 177 6.90 -3.57 14.68
C PRO A 177 6.96 -4.77 13.72
N CYS A 178 6.71 -4.52 12.45
CA CYS A 178 6.94 -5.48 11.38
C CYS A 178 8.42 -5.88 11.36
N ALA A 179 8.70 -7.18 11.21
CA ALA A 179 10.07 -7.70 11.18
C ALA A 179 10.94 -7.13 10.04
N PHE A 180 10.30 -6.56 8.99
CA PHE A 180 10.96 -5.87 7.89
C PHE A 180 11.26 -4.38 8.15
N LEU A 181 10.95 -3.85 9.33
CA LEU A 181 11.37 -2.51 9.73
C LEU A 181 12.87 -2.52 10.07
N GLY A 182 13.66 -1.77 9.30
CA GLY A 182 15.09 -1.58 9.52
C GLY A 182 15.38 -0.44 10.50
N ASP A 183 16.64 -0.35 10.93
CA ASP A 183 17.08 0.52 12.03
C ASP A 183 16.94 2.04 11.74
N ASN A 184 16.83 2.42 10.47
CA ASN A 184 16.64 3.79 10.00
C ASN A 184 15.16 4.14 9.73
N ASN A 185 14.21 3.38 10.28
CA ASN A 185 12.78 3.48 10.00
C ASN A 185 12.41 3.25 8.52
N HIS A 186 13.27 2.57 7.75
CA HIS A 186 12.97 2.15 6.39
C HIS A 186 12.59 0.68 6.31
N CYS A 187 11.61 0.39 5.47
CA CYS A 187 11.20 -0.99 5.18
C CYS A 187 12.25 -1.67 4.29
N THR A 188 12.83 -2.78 4.76
CA THR A 188 13.86 -3.53 4.03
C THR A 188 13.32 -4.22 2.77
N ILE A 189 12.00 -4.37 2.64
CA ILE A 189 11.31 -4.94 1.47
C ILE A 189 10.49 -3.89 0.71
N TYR A 190 10.83 -2.59 0.81
CA TYR A 190 10.01 -1.48 0.30
C TYR A 190 9.53 -1.68 -1.16
N SER A 191 10.39 -2.21 -2.02
CA SER A 191 10.15 -2.46 -3.45
C SER A 191 9.13 -3.57 -3.70
N VAL A 192 9.04 -4.57 -2.82
CA VAL A 192 8.15 -5.74 -2.94
C VAL A 192 7.05 -5.77 -1.86
N ARG A 193 6.81 -4.64 -1.17
CA ARG A 193 5.73 -4.51 -0.18
C ARG A 193 4.38 -5.05 -0.69
N PRO A 194 3.58 -5.68 0.17
CA PRO A 194 2.27 -6.17 -0.22
C PRO A 194 1.25 -5.04 -0.41
N PHE A 195 0.09 -5.36 -0.97
CA PHE A 195 -0.97 -4.43 -1.30
C PHE A 195 -1.44 -3.59 -0.11
N ILE A 196 -1.60 -4.22 1.06
CA ILE A 196 -2.01 -3.52 2.29
C ILE A 196 -1.04 -2.39 2.62
N CYS A 197 0.28 -2.64 2.54
CA CYS A 197 1.30 -1.62 2.79
C CYS A 197 1.36 -0.56 1.68
N ARG A 198 1.15 -0.94 0.41
CA ARG A 198 1.21 -0.01 -0.73
C ARG A 198 0.06 0.99 -0.74
N LYS A 199 -1.15 0.53 -0.41
CA LYS A 199 -2.35 1.38 -0.43
C LYS A 199 -2.49 2.25 0.82
N TYR A 200 -1.73 1.96 1.87
CA TYR A 200 -1.87 2.65 3.14
C TYR A 200 -1.25 4.05 3.05
N LEU A 201 -2.13 5.04 2.84
CA LEU A 201 -1.82 6.46 2.87
C LEU A 201 -2.78 7.12 3.84
N VAL A 202 -2.28 8.01 4.68
CA VAL A 202 -3.08 8.67 5.74
C VAL A 202 -3.20 10.16 5.47
N LEU A 203 -4.37 10.71 5.81
CA LEU A 203 -4.70 12.12 5.60
C LEU A 203 -4.70 12.92 6.92
N ASN A 204 -4.40 12.28 8.05
CA ASN A 204 -4.28 12.90 9.37
C ASN A 204 -3.07 13.85 9.43
N ASP A 205 -3.02 14.73 10.42
CA ASP A 205 -1.78 15.41 10.77
C ASP A 205 -0.68 14.36 11.09
N PRO A 206 0.57 14.55 10.60
CA PRO A 206 1.73 13.75 10.98
C PRO A 206 1.83 13.34 12.44
N ILE A 207 1.47 14.21 13.39
CA ILE A 207 1.56 13.95 14.83
C ILE A 207 0.65 12.81 15.28
N VAL A 208 -0.43 12.53 14.54
CA VAL A 208 -1.31 11.39 14.81
C VAL A 208 -0.57 10.07 14.55
N CYS A 209 0.36 10.06 13.59
CA CYS A 209 1.11 8.87 13.22
C CYS A 209 2.24 8.53 14.21
N GLU A 210 2.59 9.45 15.12
CA GLU A 210 3.61 9.22 16.16
C GLU A 210 3.13 8.28 17.27
N ASP A 211 1.82 8.06 17.38
CA ASP A 211 1.20 7.11 18.30
C ASP A 211 0.51 6.01 17.50
N HIS A 212 1.12 4.81 17.47
CA HIS A 212 0.62 3.65 16.73
C HIS A 212 -0.73 3.14 17.22
N SER A 213 -1.15 3.52 18.43
CA SER A 213 -2.48 3.15 18.96
C SER A 213 -3.61 4.01 18.38
N LYS A 214 -3.29 5.18 17.81
CA LYS A 214 -4.30 6.11 17.26
C LYS A 214 -4.81 5.62 15.91
N LYS A 215 -6.13 5.72 15.75
CA LYS A 215 -6.77 5.47 14.45
C LYS A 215 -6.46 6.60 13.48
N THR A 216 -5.99 6.24 12.30
CA THR A 216 -5.77 7.16 11.18
C THR A 216 -6.91 7.10 10.17
N THR A 217 -7.26 8.24 9.60
CA THR A 217 -8.07 8.35 8.38
C THR A 217 -7.23 7.96 7.17
N GLN A 218 -7.43 6.72 6.71
CA GLN A 218 -6.80 6.18 5.52
C GLN A 218 -7.47 6.69 4.25
N TYR A 219 -6.68 6.92 3.21
CA TYR A 219 -7.17 7.09 1.86
C TYR A 219 -7.81 5.78 1.35
N TYR A 220 -9.02 5.90 0.83
CA TYR A 220 -9.78 4.83 0.24
C TYR A 220 -10.55 5.31 -0.99
N ALA A 221 -10.48 4.52 -2.05
CA ALA A 221 -11.19 4.74 -3.29
C ALA A 221 -11.62 3.40 -3.90
N LYS A 222 -12.76 3.38 -4.60
CA LYS A 222 -13.37 2.18 -5.17
C LYS A 222 -12.42 1.33 -6.03
N TYR A 223 -11.51 1.96 -6.77
CA TYR A 223 -10.57 1.23 -7.64
C TYR A 223 -9.60 0.34 -6.85
N LEU A 224 -9.32 0.65 -5.57
CA LEU A 224 -8.48 -0.19 -4.73
C LEU A 224 -9.12 -1.56 -4.49
N THR A 225 -10.45 -1.62 -4.41
CA THR A 225 -11.17 -2.91 -4.35
C THR A 225 -11.00 -3.71 -5.63
N THR A 226 -11.01 -3.04 -6.80
CA THR A 226 -10.72 -3.70 -8.08
C THR A 226 -9.30 -4.27 -8.11
N VAL A 227 -8.32 -3.55 -7.56
CA VAL A 227 -6.94 -4.04 -7.44
C VAL A 227 -6.85 -5.24 -6.49
N LYS A 228 -7.50 -5.18 -5.33
CA LYS A 228 -7.59 -6.30 -4.39
C LYS A 228 -8.13 -7.57 -5.07
N ASN A 229 -9.23 -7.43 -5.80
CA ASN A 229 -9.86 -8.55 -6.50
C ASN A 229 -8.94 -9.12 -7.59
N ALA A 230 -8.22 -8.26 -8.32
CA ALA A 230 -7.23 -8.69 -9.31
C ALA A 230 -6.10 -9.52 -8.68
N ILE A 231 -5.59 -9.12 -7.50
CA ILE A 231 -4.59 -9.90 -6.74
C ILE A 231 -5.15 -11.26 -6.35
N GLY A 232 -6.36 -11.29 -5.79
CA GLY A 232 -7.03 -12.54 -5.41
C GLY A 232 -7.26 -13.47 -6.62
N LYS A 233 -7.59 -12.92 -7.79
CA LYS A 233 -7.70 -13.68 -9.04
C LYS A 233 -6.36 -14.26 -9.48
N LEU A 234 -5.29 -13.46 -9.50
CA LEU A 234 -3.95 -13.96 -9.83
C LEU A 234 -3.50 -15.06 -8.86
N ASN A 235 -3.78 -14.92 -7.56
CA ASN A 235 -3.50 -15.96 -6.57
C ASN A 235 -4.24 -17.26 -6.89
N LYS A 236 -5.56 -17.19 -7.12
CA LYS A 236 -6.40 -18.35 -7.46
C LYS A 236 -5.92 -19.05 -8.73
N LEU A 237 -5.59 -18.29 -9.77
CA LEU A 237 -5.07 -18.85 -11.03
C LEU A 237 -3.70 -19.53 -10.84
N THR A 238 -2.98 -19.25 -9.75
CA THR A 238 -1.65 -19.83 -9.48
C THR A 238 -1.74 -21.07 -8.58
N TYR A 239 -2.52 -21.00 -7.50
CA TYR A 239 -2.51 -21.99 -6.42
C TYR A 239 -3.84 -22.75 -6.26
N ASP A 240 -4.83 -22.51 -7.13
CA ASP A 240 -6.18 -23.10 -7.10
C ASP A 240 -6.97 -22.81 -5.80
N ASN A 241 -6.42 -21.99 -4.90
CA ASN A 241 -7.07 -21.52 -3.68
C ASN A 241 -6.82 -20.02 -3.48
N LEU A 242 -7.57 -19.41 -2.56
CA LEU A 242 -7.30 -18.07 -2.08
C LEU A 242 -7.02 -18.15 -0.59
N ALA A 243 -5.74 -18.16 -0.25
CA ALA A 243 -5.27 -18.14 1.12
C ALA A 243 -4.65 -16.76 1.40
N TYR A 244 -5.05 -16.19 2.54
CA TYR A 244 -4.46 -15.01 3.13
C TYR A 244 -3.95 -15.40 4.51
N ASN A 245 -2.84 -14.81 4.93
CA ASN A 245 -2.38 -14.84 6.30
C ASN A 245 -1.78 -13.47 6.64
N HIS A 246 -1.54 -13.21 7.91
CA HIS A 246 -0.63 -12.14 8.29
C HIS A 246 0.74 -12.34 7.62
N LEU A 247 1.36 -11.27 7.13
CA LEU A 247 2.60 -11.31 6.34
C LEU A 247 3.67 -12.18 7.01
N LEU A 248 3.88 -11.98 8.30
CA LEU A 248 4.92 -12.67 9.06
C LEU A 248 4.53 -14.11 9.42
N SER A 249 3.23 -14.42 9.49
CA SER A 249 2.77 -15.78 9.77
C SER A 249 3.09 -16.75 8.64
N TRP A 250 3.30 -16.26 7.40
CA TRP A 250 3.78 -17.10 6.28
C TRP A 250 5.22 -17.61 6.45
N PHE A 251 6.00 -17.01 7.35
CA PHE A 251 7.39 -17.39 7.63
C PHE A 251 7.53 -18.26 8.88
N LEU A 252 6.43 -18.51 9.60
CA LEU A 252 6.43 -19.55 10.61
C LEU A 252 6.54 -20.89 9.88
N GLU A 253 7.60 -21.64 10.16
CA GLU A 253 7.77 -23.00 9.66
C GLU A 253 6.53 -23.86 10.00
N GLU A 254 6.16 -24.77 9.10
CA GLU A 254 5.31 -25.93 9.44
C GLU A 254 6.10 -26.95 10.26
#